data_AF-A0A1I6P4I9-F1
#
_entry.id   AF-A0A1I6P4I9-F1
#
_cell.length_a   1.000
_cell.length_b   1.000
_cell.length_c   1.000
_cell.angle_alpha   90.00
_cell.angle_beta   90.00
_cell.angle_gamma   90.00
#
_symmetry.space_group_name_H-M   'P 1'
#
loop_
_entity.id
_entity.type
_entity.pdbx_description
1 polymer ?
#
loop_
_entity_poly.entity_id
_entity_poly.type
_entity_poly.pdbx_seq_one_letter_code
_entity_poly.pdbx_strand_id
1 'polypeptide(L)'
;MTFRKLFVVTAAIAALGVAAGAAFAQTAQQKSLVDAAKARGEVGELATGYLAFRTSSSDAALTAAVEAVNAGRRQAYAQAARDTGVSVDVAAARAFETIVLPRISSGQWYRNAQGQWVQR
;
A
#
# COMPACT_ATOMS: atom_id res chain seq x y z
N MET A 1 21.10 -22.74 7.34
CA MET A 1 21.39 -21.29 7.48
C MET A 1 20.48 -20.49 6.53
N THR A 2 19.16 -20.41 6.76
CA THR A 2 18.22 -19.83 5.76
C THR A 2 17.25 -18.79 6.33
N PHE A 3 17.41 -18.40 7.60
CA PHE A 3 16.53 -17.44 8.27
C PHE A 3 16.91 -15.96 8.01
N ARG A 4 18.07 -15.69 7.40
CA ARG A 4 18.52 -14.31 7.10
C ARG A 4 17.74 -13.66 5.95
N LYS A 5 17.26 -14.42 4.96
CA LYS A 5 16.58 -13.83 3.78
C LYS A 5 15.17 -13.33 4.12
N LEU A 6 14.46 -14.01 5.02
CA LEU A 6 13.13 -13.60 5.48
C LEU A 6 13.16 -12.30 6.29
N PHE A 7 14.15 -12.14 7.17
CA PHE A 7 14.32 -10.92 7.97
C PHE A 7 14.76 -9.70 7.15
N VAL A 8 15.56 -9.91 6.09
CA VAL A 8 16.06 -8.82 5.23
C VAL A 8 14.94 -8.22 4.38
N VAL A 9 13.97 -9.02 3.91
CA VAL A 9 12.78 -8.51 3.21
C VAL A 9 11.96 -7.60 4.13
N THR A 10 11.70 -8.01 5.37
CA THR A 10 10.98 -7.19 6.34
C THR A 10 11.77 -5.95 6.78
N ALA A 11 13.08 -6.04 6.96
CA ALA A 11 13.91 -4.90 7.37
C ALA A 11 14.11 -3.88 6.24
N ALA A 12 14.26 -4.32 4.99
CA ALA A 12 14.31 -3.43 3.83
C ALA A 12 12.95 -2.73 3.63
N ILE A 13 11.83 -3.45 3.72
CA ILE A 13 10.49 -2.84 3.59
C ILE A 13 10.15 -1.96 4.81
N ALA A 14 10.62 -2.29 6.03
CA ALA A 14 10.44 -1.49 7.23
C ALA A 14 11.32 -0.22 7.25
N ALA A 15 12.56 -0.29 6.73
CA ALA A 15 13.42 0.88 6.53
C ALA A 15 12.93 1.77 5.36
N LEU A 16 12.14 1.20 4.44
CA LEU A 16 11.43 1.89 3.34
C LEU A 16 10.02 2.37 3.72
N GLY A 17 9.69 2.50 5.01
CA GLY A 17 8.61 3.39 5.45
C GLY A 17 7.26 3.18 4.74
N VAL A 18 6.69 1.97 4.77
CA VAL A 18 5.30 1.77 4.34
C VAL A 18 4.29 2.45 5.32
N ALA A 19 4.79 3.17 6.33
CA ALA A 19 4.15 4.40 6.81
C ALA A 19 4.90 5.60 6.20
N ALA A 20 4.28 6.27 5.23
CA ALA A 20 4.69 7.56 4.66
C ALA A 20 5.93 7.59 3.73
N GLY A 21 5.68 7.43 2.42
CA GLY A 21 5.88 8.53 1.47
C GLY A 21 7.23 9.25 1.38
N ALA A 22 8.37 8.61 1.61
CA ALA A 22 9.68 9.28 1.52
C ALA A 22 10.38 9.15 0.14
N ALA A 23 9.67 8.74 -0.93
CA ALA A 23 10.23 8.75 -2.29
C ALA A 23 9.38 9.49 -3.33
N PHE A 24 8.14 9.87 -2.99
CA PHE A 24 7.39 10.91 -3.70
C PHE A 24 6.74 11.78 -2.65
N ALA A 25 6.86 13.09 -2.81
CA ALA A 25 6.29 14.10 -1.92
C ALA A 25 4.75 14.07 -2.00
N GLN A 26 4.12 13.06 -1.40
CA GLN A 26 2.70 13.11 -1.12
C GLN A 26 2.48 14.21 -0.10
N THR A 27 1.73 15.23 -0.48
CA THR A 27 1.46 16.36 0.43
C THR A 27 0.63 15.86 1.62
N ALA A 28 0.73 16.56 2.76
CA ALA A 28 -0.09 16.25 3.93
C ALA A 28 -1.59 16.27 3.59
N GLN A 29 -1.99 17.15 2.66
CA GLN A 29 -3.33 17.29 2.13
C GLN A 29 -3.75 16.04 1.33
N GLN A 30 -2.91 15.56 0.40
CA GLN A 30 -3.17 14.33 -0.35
C GLN A 30 -3.30 13.12 0.58
N LYS A 31 -2.46 13.05 1.63
CA LYS A 31 -2.57 12.00 2.65
C LYS A 31 -3.91 12.07 3.38
N SER A 32 -4.29 13.24 3.85
CA SER A 32 -5.57 13.44 4.54
C SER A 32 -6.78 13.08 3.65
N LEU A 33 -6.73 13.40 2.36
CA LEU A 33 -7.79 13.06 1.41
C LEU A 33 -7.97 11.55 1.27
N VAL A 34 -6.86 10.81 1.08
CA VAL A 34 -6.89 9.35 0.97
C VAL A 34 -7.35 8.70 2.28
N ASP A 35 -6.86 9.17 3.42
CA ASP A 35 -7.25 8.62 4.73
C ASP A 35 -8.76 8.82 4.99
N ALA A 36 -9.30 9.99 4.65
CA ALA A 36 -10.72 10.28 4.75
C ALA A 36 -11.55 9.41 3.79
N ALA A 37 -11.11 9.22 2.54
CA ALA A 37 -11.77 8.35 1.58
C ALA A 37 -11.76 6.88 2.01
N LYS A 38 -10.68 6.42 2.65
CA LYS A 38 -10.60 5.07 3.27
C LYS A 38 -11.58 4.93 4.43
N ALA A 39 -11.69 5.95 5.28
CA ALA A 39 -12.65 5.95 6.38
C ALA A 39 -14.11 5.92 5.89
N ARG A 40 -14.42 6.58 4.77
CA ARG A 40 -15.74 6.53 4.11
C ARG A 40 -15.98 5.25 3.29
N GLY A 41 -14.96 4.42 3.11
CA GLY A 41 -15.04 3.20 2.30
C GLY A 41 -15.08 3.43 0.79
N GLU A 42 -14.77 4.63 0.29
CA GLU A 42 -14.67 4.95 -1.14
C GLU A 42 -13.38 4.37 -1.75
N VAL A 43 -12.31 4.34 -0.96
CA VAL A 43 -11.00 3.79 -1.32
C VAL A 43 -10.66 2.66 -0.36
N GLY A 44 -10.03 1.59 -0.87
CA GLY A 44 -9.55 0.49 -0.06
C GLY A 44 -8.15 0.03 -0.48
N GLU A 45 -7.54 -0.79 0.38
CA GLU A 45 -6.25 -1.41 0.11
C GLU A 45 -6.43 -2.68 -0.73
N LEU A 46 -5.48 -3.03 -1.58
CA LEU A 46 -5.46 -4.26 -2.35
C LEU A 46 -4.45 -5.23 -1.74
N ALA A 47 -4.72 -6.53 -1.81
CA ALA A 47 -3.76 -7.58 -1.44
C ALA A 47 -2.44 -7.51 -2.24
N THR A 48 -2.45 -6.79 -3.37
CA THR A 48 -1.26 -6.46 -4.18
C THR A 48 -0.47 -5.26 -3.64
N GLY A 49 -0.83 -4.73 -2.47
CA GLY A 49 -0.15 -3.60 -1.85
C GLY A 49 -0.55 -2.23 -2.38
N TYR A 50 -1.49 -2.09 -3.30
CA TYR A 50 -1.91 -0.78 -3.86
C TYR A 50 -3.26 -0.30 -3.31
N LEU A 51 -3.61 0.96 -3.58
CA LEU A 51 -4.94 1.51 -3.35
C LEU A 51 -5.82 1.37 -4.59
N ALA A 52 -7.12 1.15 -4.37
CA ALA A 52 -8.12 1.22 -5.42
C ALA A 52 -9.42 1.83 -4.92
N PHE A 53 -10.16 2.41 -5.85
CA PHE A 53 -11.53 2.86 -5.63
C PHE A 53 -12.47 1.66 -5.53
N ARG A 54 -13.29 1.63 -4.47
CA ARG A 54 -14.41 0.70 -4.29
C ARG A 54 -15.65 1.17 -5.03
N THR A 55 -15.84 2.48 -5.05
CA THR A 55 -16.93 3.19 -5.70
C THR A 55 -16.34 4.17 -6.69
N SER A 56 -17.04 4.42 -7.80
CA SER A 56 -16.61 5.44 -8.77
C SER A 56 -16.39 6.78 -8.07
N SER A 57 -15.27 7.43 -8.34
CA SER A 57 -14.95 8.78 -7.86
C SER A 57 -14.95 9.74 -9.05
N SER A 58 -15.66 10.86 -8.91
CA SER A 58 -15.55 12.02 -9.82
C SER A 58 -14.62 13.11 -9.27
N ASP A 59 -14.04 12.90 -8.09
CA ASP A 59 -13.12 13.84 -7.46
C ASP A 59 -11.70 13.67 -8.04
N ALA A 60 -11.30 14.63 -8.86
CA ALA A 60 -9.99 14.66 -9.50
C ALA A 60 -8.83 14.79 -8.48
N ALA A 61 -9.03 15.52 -7.37
CA ALA A 61 -8.01 15.69 -6.35
C ALA A 61 -7.79 14.38 -5.58
N LEU A 62 -8.87 13.65 -5.28
CA LEU A 62 -8.78 12.33 -4.67
C LEU A 62 -8.11 11.32 -5.61
N THR A 63 -8.47 11.32 -6.90
CA THR A 63 -7.82 10.46 -7.91
C THR A 63 -6.32 10.73 -7.99
N ALA A 64 -5.91 11.99 -8.11
CA ALA A 64 -4.50 12.36 -8.12
C ALA A 64 -3.78 11.94 -6.82
N ALA A 65 -4.43 12.04 -5.67
CA ALA A 65 -3.87 11.61 -4.39
C ALA A 65 -3.67 10.08 -4.33
N VAL A 66 -4.63 9.28 -4.81
CA VAL A 66 -4.53 7.82 -4.89
C VAL A 66 -3.42 7.41 -5.85
N GLU A 67 -3.31 8.07 -7.01
CA GLU A 67 -2.25 7.83 -7.99
C GLU A 67 -0.86 8.16 -7.43
N ALA A 68 -0.72 9.26 -6.69
CA ALA A 68 0.53 9.64 -6.04
C ALA A 68 0.99 8.59 -5.02
N VAL A 69 0.06 8.08 -4.18
CA VAL A 69 0.36 6.98 -3.24
C VAL A 69 0.84 5.74 -4.00
N ASN A 70 0.09 5.35 -5.04
CA ASN A 70 0.41 4.15 -5.82
C ASN A 70 1.74 4.29 -6.57
N ALA A 71 2.09 5.49 -7.05
CA ALA A 71 3.40 5.76 -7.64
C ALA A 71 4.53 5.55 -6.62
N GLY A 72 4.37 6.06 -5.40
CA GLY A 72 5.33 5.83 -4.31
C GLY A 72 5.50 4.37 -3.95
N ARG A 73 4.39 3.65 -3.83
CA ARG A 73 4.42 2.21 -3.58
C ARG A 73 5.11 1.44 -4.70
N ARG A 74 4.86 1.79 -5.97
CA ARG A 74 5.56 1.16 -7.12
C ARG A 74 7.07 1.30 -7.03
N GLN A 75 7.58 2.49 -6.73
CA GLN A 75 9.03 2.68 -6.57
C GLN A 75 9.58 1.90 -5.37
N ALA A 76 8.91 1.97 -4.23
CA ALA A 76 9.34 1.26 -3.02
C ALA A 76 9.37 -0.26 -3.22
N TYR A 77 8.34 -0.82 -3.86
CA TYR A 77 8.28 -2.25 -4.17
C TYR A 77 9.31 -2.66 -5.22
N ALA A 78 9.54 -1.82 -6.24
CA ALA A 78 10.60 -2.06 -7.21
C ALA A 78 12.00 -2.06 -6.56
N GLN A 79 12.25 -1.15 -5.61
CA GLN A 79 13.50 -1.13 -4.86
C GLN A 79 13.64 -2.38 -3.98
N ALA A 80 12.63 -2.69 -3.17
CA ALA A 80 12.63 -3.89 -2.33
C ALA A 80 12.81 -5.18 -3.14
N ALA A 81 12.19 -5.26 -4.32
CA ALA A 81 12.34 -6.38 -5.24
C ALA A 81 13.79 -6.56 -5.71
N ARG A 82 14.44 -5.45 -6.13
CA ARG A 82 15.86 -5.46 -6.54
C ARG A 82 16.78 -5.88 -5.39
N ASP A 83 16.56 -5.33 -4.20
CA ASP A 83 17.42 -5.56 -3.03
C ASP A 83 17.32 -7.00 -2.51
N THR A 84 16.20 -7.67 -2.76
CA THR A 84 15.91 -9.01 -2.21
C THR A 84 15.89 -10.12 -3.26
N GLY A 85 15.99 -9.77 -4.55
CA GLY A 85 15.99 -10.72 -5.66
C GLY A 85 14.64 -11.41 -5.90
N VAL A 86 13.53 -10.75 -5.56
CA VAL A 86 12.16 -11.24 -5.80
C VAL A 86 11.45 -10.40 -6.86
N SER A 87 10.27 -10.83 -7.32
CA SER A 87 9.45 -10.00 -8.21
C SER A 87 8.80 -8.83 -7.45
N VAL A 88 8.46 -7.77 -8.18
CA VAL A 88 7.76 -6.61 -7.60
C VAL A 88 6.44 -7.02 -6.95
N ASP A 89 5.70 -7.94 -7.57
CA ASP A 89 4.44 -8.44 -7.03
C ASP A 89 4.61 -9.17 -5.70
N VAL A 90 5.69 -9.95 -5.55
CA VAL A 90 6.02 -10.60 -4.28
C VAL A 90 6.38 -9.56 -3.23
N ALA A 91 7.20 -8.56 -3.57
CA ALA A 91 7.54 -7.48 -2.64
C ALA A 91 6.28 -6.71 -2.18
N ALA A 92 5.36 -6.43 -3.11
CA ALA A 92 4.12 -5.70 -2.84
C ALA A 92 3.14 -6.50 -1.97
N ALA A 93 2.93 -7.78 -2.28
CA ALA A 93 2.10 -8.68 -1.48
C ALA A 93 2.65 -8.85 -0.05
N ARG A 94 3.97 -8.96 0.10
CA ARG A 94 4.62 -9.01 1.42
C ARG A 94 4.45 -7.72 2.20
N ALA A 95 4.59 -6.57 1.55
CA ALA A 95 4.32 -5.29 2.19
C ALA A 95 2.84 -5.17 2.63
N PHE A 96 1.91 -5.71 1.84
CA PHE A 96 0.51 -5.79 2.23
C PHE A 96 0.34 -6.61 3.50
N GLU A 97 0.78 -7.87 3.50
CA GLU A 97 0.60 -8.82 4.61
C GLU A 97 1.23 -8.30 5.93
N THR A 98 2.44 -7.76 5.85
CA THR A 98 3.25 -7.46 7.03
C THR A 98 3.08 -6.04 7.54
N ILE A 99 2.66 -5.09 6.69
CA ILE A 99 2.62 -3.67 7.07
C ILE A 99 1.26 -3.04 6.82
N VAL A 100 0.65 -3.24 5.66
CA VAL A 100 -0.62 -2.57 5.33
C VAL A 100 -1.77 -3.22 6.08
N LEU A 101 -1.93 -4.54 5.96
CA LEU A 101 -3.05 -5.29 6.51
C LEU A 101 -3.23 -5.08 8.02
N PRO A 102 -2.17 -5.11 8.87
CA PRO A 102 -2.31 -4.85 10.31
C PRO A 102 -2.70 -3.41 10.69
N ARG A 103 -2.56 -2.45 9.76
CA ARG A 103 -2.85 -1.02 9.95
C ARG A 103 -4.20 -0.57 9.41
N ILE A 104 -4.92 -1.44 8.70
CA ILE A 104 -6.28 -1.13 8.24
C ILE A 104 -7.18 -0.96 9.48
N SER A 105 -7.88 0.15 9.63
CA SER A 105 -8.74 0.32 10.81
C SER A 105 -10.04 -0.47 10.66
N SER A 106 -10.70 -0.81 11.77
CA SER A 106 -12.06 -1.37 11.73
C SER A 106 -12.99 -0.44 10.95
N GLY A 107 -13.86 -1.01 10.13
CA GLY A 107 -14.75 -0.28 9.23
C GLY A 107 -14.12 0.08 7.88
N GLN A 108 -12.78 0.06 7.74
CA GLN A 108 -12.11 0.24 6.46
C GLN A 108 -12.10 -1.05 5.63
N TRP A 109 -11.82 -0.90 4.34
CA TRP A 109 -11.95 -1.97 3.37
C TRP A 109 -10.63 -2.33 2.71
N TYR A 110 -10.52 -3.62 2.38
CA TYR A 110 -9.47 -4.12 1.50
C TYR A 110 -9.99 -5.18 0.54
N ARG A 111 -9.34 -5.35 -0.60
CA ARG A 111 -9.64 -6.40 -1.56
C ARG A 111 -8.69 -7.57 -1.33
N ASN A 112 -9.21 -8.72 -0.95
CA ASN A 112 -8.42 -9.93 -0.70
C ASN A 112 -7.82 -10.49 -2.01
N ALA A 113 -6.97 -11.52 -1.89
CA ALA A 113 -6.33 -12.15 -3.05
C ALA A 113 -7.33 -12.83 -4.01
N GLN A 114 -8.53 -13.18 -3.51
CA GLN A 114 -9.64 -13.71 -4.30
C GLN A 114 -10.42 -12.61 -5.05
N GLY A 115 -10.03 -11.35 -4.91
CA GLY A 115 -10.66 -10.24 -5.59
C GLY A 115 -11.97 -9.77 -4.94
N GLN A 116 -12.24 -10.15 -3.69
CA GLN A 116 -13.42 -9.76 -2.93
C GLN A 116 -13.10 -8.59 -2.00
N TRP A 117 -14.00 -7.61 -1.93
CA TRP A 117 -13.91 -6.55 -0.93
C TRP A 117 -14.34 -7.08 0.44
N VAL A 118 -13.45 -6.94 1.42
CA VAL A 118 -13.62 -7.33 2.81
C VAL A 118 -13.52 -6.09 3.67
N GLN A 119 -14.43 -5.96 4.63
CA GLN A 119 -14.37 -4.94 5.67
C GLN A 119 -13.61 -5.51 6.87
N ARG A 120 -12.74 -4.69 7.47
CA ARG A 120 -12.02 -5.06 8.69
C ARG A 120 -12.80 -4.73 9.96
#